data_AF-U1GVD7-F1
#
_entry.id   AF-U1GVD7-F1
#
_cell.length_a   1.000
_cell.length_b   1.000
_cell.length_c   1.000
_cell.angle_alpha   90.00
_cell.angle_beta   90.00
_cell.angle_gamma   90.00
#
_symmetry.space_group_name_H-M   'P 1'
#
loop_
_entity.id
_entity.type
_entity.pdbx_description
1 polymer ?
#
loop_
_entity_poly.entity_id
_entity_poly.type
_entity_poly.pdbx_seq_one_letter_code
_entity_poly.pdbx_strand_id
1 'polypeptide(L)'
;MNLSELYAKIRNVFNFGILKTRDDKTVTVETEFCRTIETEELFQYGFFAKAKEGKAVVLSQGGNAGSYVLLPICSVDGAPELKDGDAALWSKDGGFVIVRSDKTVELNGTDFGGLIKIEELKKELAKMTARIDGIINAVKTAAVSPQDGGATFKSSMIASLETLVNKENFSQIENKKVQHGQG
;
A
#
# COMPACT_ATOMS: atom_id res chain seq x y z
N MET A 1 17.56 2.01 -50.98
CA MET A 1 16.28 1.78 -50.31
C MET A 1 15.18 2.14 -51.28
N ASN A 2 14.36 1.18 -51.70
CA ASN A 2 13.21 1.47 -52.55
C ASN A 2 12.02 1.93 -51.70
N LEU A 3 10.98 2.48 -52.35
CA LEU A 3 9.83 3.04 -51.65
C LEU A 3 9.11 1.98 -50.80
N SER A 4 9.03 0.73 -51.27
CA SER A 4 8.45 -0.40 -50.51
C SER A 4 9.24 -0.76 -49.25
N GLU A 5 10.56 -0.72 -49.29
CA GLU A 5 11.44 -0.97 -48.13
C GLU A 5 11.30 0.15 -47.09
N LEU A 6 11.21 1.39 -47.55
CA LEU A 6 10.96 2.53 -46.67
C LEU A 6 9.61 2.39 -45.97
N TYR A 7 8.55 2.06 -46.72
CA TYR A 7 7.23 1.79 -46.13
C TYR A 7 7.27 0.65 -45.11
N ALA A 8 7.95 -0.46 -45.44
CA ALA A 8 8.09 -1.59 -44.53
C ALA A 8 8.81 -1.20 -43.24
N LYS A 9 9.90 -0.43 -43.32
CA LYS A 9 10.63 0.05 -42.15
C LYS A 9 9.77 0.97 -41.29
N ILE A 10 9.14 1.99 -41.90
CA ILE A 10 8.26 2.93 -41.18
C ILE A 10 7.15 2.18 -40.45
N ARG A 11 6.47 1.26 -41.14
CA ARG A 11 5.39 0.46 -40.56
C ARG A 11 5.87 -0.40 -39.38
N ASN A 12 7.10 -0.91 -39.43
CA ASN A 12 7.63 -1.78 -38.39
C ASN A 12 8.24 -1.03 -37.20
N VAL A 13 8.43 0.30 -37.27
CA VAL A 13 9.00 1.09 -36.15
C VAL A 13 8.18 0.90 -34.87
N PHE A 14 6.86 0.78 -35.01
CA PHE A 14 5.93 0.65 -33.89
C PHE A 14 4.96 -0.49 -34.17
N ASN A 15 4.86 -1.43 -33.23
CA ASN A 15 3.88 -2.52 -33.30
C ASN A 15 3.24 -2.74 -31.94
N PHE A 16 2.00 -3.22 -31.95
CA PHE A 16 1.41 -3.84 -30.78
C PHE A 16 1.58 -5.35 -30.83
N GLY A 17 1.61 -5.97 -29.66
CA GLY A 17 1.51 -7.41 -29.53
C GLY A 17 0.75 -7.82 -28.28
N ILE A 18 0.31 -9.06 -28.26
CA ILE A 18 -0.41 -9.67 -27.14
C ILE A 18 0.55 -10.58 -26.38
N LEU A 19 0.57 -10.45 -25.05
CA LEU A 19 1.28 -11.40 -24.21
C LEU A 19 0.71 -12.82 -24.41
N LYS A 20 1.57 -13.79 -24.68
CA LYS A 20 1.21 -15.20 -24.77
C LYS A 20 1.64 -15.96 -23.52
N THR A 21 2.91 -15.83 -23.17
CA THR A 21 3.52 -16.54 -22.05
C THR A 21 4.58 -15.68 -21.37
N ARG A 22 4.86 -15.98 -20.10
CA ARG A 22 5.96 -15.39 -19.34
C ARG A 22 6.71 -16.52 -18.64
N ASP A 23 8.03 -16.49 -18.76
CA ASP A 23 8.94 -17.31 -17.98
C ASP A 23 9.93 -16.40 -17.24
N ASP A 24 9.66 -16.22 -15.94
CA ASP A 24 10.29 -15.25 -15.07
C ASP A 24 10.47 -13.84 -15.69
N LYS A 25 11.64 -13.54 -16.27
CA LYS A 25 12.01 -12.25 -16.86
C LYS A 25 11.68 -12.15 -18.34
N THR A 26 11.60 -13.29 -19.02
CA THR A 26 11.35 -13.36 -20.45
C THR A 26 9.86 -13.44 -20.71
N VAL A 27 9.37 -12.68 -21.68
CA VAL A 27 8.00 -12.73 -22.16
C VAL A 27 7.98 -13.10 -23.63
N THR A 28 6.94 -13.84 -23.99
CA THR A 28 6.61 -14.15 -25.38
C THR A 28 5.43 -13.30 -25.80
N VAL A 29 5.64 -12.44 -26.79
CA VAL A 29 4.62 -11.54 -27.33
C VAL A 29 4.40 -11.86 -28.79
N GLU A 30 3.14 -12.03 -29.18
CA GLU A 30 2.76 -12.15 -30.58
C GLU A 30 2.28 -10.80 -31.10
N THR A 31 3.01 -10.25 -32.08
CA THR A 31 2.66 -8.99 -32.73
C THR A 31 1.46 -9.13 -33.67
N GLU A 32 0.81 -8.02 -34.01
CA GLU A 32 -0.29 -7.97 -34.99
C GLU A 32 0.07 -8.52 -36.39
N PHE A 33 1.36 -8.66 -36.70
CA PHE A 33 1.86 -9.25 -37.94
C PHE A 33 2.28 -10.72 -37.77
N CYS A 34 1.72 -11.42 -36.79
CA CYS A 34 1.97 -12.83 -36.49
C CYS A 34 3.44 -13.18 -36.23
N ARG A 35 4.26 -12.20 -35.81
CA ARG A 35 5.63 -12.46 -35.35
C ARG A 35 5.62 -12.71 -33.85
N THR A 36 6.32 -13.76 -33.45
CA THR A 36 6.61 -14.04 -32.04
C THR A 36 7.92 -13.37 -31.65
N ILE A 37 7.89 -12.62 -30.56
CA ILE A 37 9.04 -11.97 -29.94
C ILE A 37 9.24 -12.59 -28.56
N GLU A 38 10.48 -12.92 -28.24
CA GLU A 38 10.88 -13.44 -26.94
C GLU A 38 11.98 -12.55 -26.37
N THR A 39 11.68 -11.81 -25.31
CA THR A 39 12.58 -10.78 -24.76
C THR A 39 12.19 -10.39 -23.33
N GLU A 40 13.03 -9.63 -22.65
CA GLU A 40 12.68 -8.94 -21.41
C GLU A 40 11.97 -7.61 -21.70
N GLU A 41 11.08 -7.20 -20.79
CA GLU A 41 10.44 -5.87 -20.81
C GLU A 41 11.39 -4.80 -20.27
N LEU A 42 11.36 -3.62 -20.88
CA LEU A 42 12.11 -2.46 -20.43
C LEU A 42 11.33 -1.67 -19.38
N PHE A 43 11.68 -1.87 -18.12
CA PHE A 43 11.12 -1.13 -17.00
C PHE A 43 11.92 0.14 -16.68
N GLN A 44 11.22 1.19 -16.23
CA GLN A 44 11.86 2.36 -15.66
C GLN A 44 12.40 2.05 -14.26
N TYR A 45 13.52 2.68 -13.87
CA TYR A 45 14.07 2.50 -12.53
C TYR A 45 13.02 2.85 -11.45
N GLY A 46 12.82 1.94 -10.49
CA GLY A 46 11.83 2.08 -9.42
C GLY A 46 10.42 1.60 -9.75
N PHE A 47 10.12 1.24 -11.01
CA PHE A 47 8.81 0.72 -11.43
C PHE A 47 8.96 -0.66 -12.06
N PHE A 48 8.30 -1.67 -11.48
CA PHE A 48 8.36 -3.03 -12.01
C PHE A 48 7.00 -3.71 -11.85
N ALA A 49 6.33 -4.01 -12.97
CA ALA A 49 4.97 -4.54 -12.99
C ALA A 49 4.87 -5.71 -13.97
N LYS A 50 4.86 -6.93 -13.44
CA LYS A 50 4.76 -8.15 -14.25
C LYS A 50 3.30 -8.46 -14.56
N ALA A 51 2.74 -7.83 -15.59
CA ALA A 51 1.37 -8.11 -16.00
C ALA A 51 1.22 -9.60 -16.40
N LYS A 52 0.05 -10.17 -16.06
CA LYS A 52 -0.34 -11.56 -16.40
C LYS A 52 -0.93 -11.68 -17.80
N GLU A 53 -1.42 -10.58 -18.35
CA GLU A 53 -2.06 -10.49 -19.65
C GLU A 53 -2.06 -9.02 -20.11
N GLY A 54 -2.34 -8.79 -21.39
CA GLY A 54 -2.51 -7.45 -21.93
C GLY A 54 -1.78 -7.24 -23.25
N LYS A 55 -1.63 -5.97 -23.60
CA LYS A 55 -0.97 -5.53 -24.83
C LYS A 55 0.41 -4.97 -24.52
N ALA A 56 1.39 -5.34 -25.33
CA ALA A 56 2.72 -4.75 -25.29
C ALA A 56 2.92 -3.81 -26.48
N VAL A 57 3.76 -2.80 -26.26
CA VAL A 57 4.27 -1.93 -27.33
C VAL A 57 5.69 -2.36 -27.67
N VAL A 58 5.93 -2.63 -28.95
CA VAL A 58 7.23 -3.00 -29.49
C VAL A 58 7.77 -1.84 -30.31
N LEU A 59 8.92 -1.31 -29.91
CA LEU A 59 9.63 -0.25 -30.62
C LEU A 59 10.82 -0.85 -31.37
N SER A 60 10.73 -0.96 -32.69
CA SER A 60 11.79 -1.54 -33.53
C SER A 60 12.76 -0.45 -34.00
N GLN A 61 14.05 -0.60 -33.69
CA GLN A 61 15.09 0.35 -34.05
C GLN A 61 15.24 0.43 -35.58
N GLY A 62 14.93 1.61 -36.15
CA GLY A 62 14.97 1.81 -37.61
C GLY A 62 14.05 0.87 -38.41
N GLY A 63 12.99 0.35 -37.77
CA GLY A 63 12.08 -0.63 -38.38
C GLY A 63 12.64 -2.05 -38.50
N ASN A 64 13.77 -2.35 -37.82
CA ASN A 64 14.40 -3.66 -37.82
C ASN A 64 13.67 -4.61 -36.86
N ALA A 65 13.01 -5.64 -37.40
CA ALA A 65 12.30 -6.63 -36.60
C ALA A 65 13.19 -7.48 -35.67
N GLY A 66 14.52 -7.48 -35.88
CA GLY A 66 15.49 -8.16 -35.02
C GLY A 66 16.14 -7.26 -33.96
N SER A 67 15.80 -5.97 -33.91
CA SER A 67 16.35 -5.03 -32.93
C SER A 67 15.24 -4.13 -32.41
N TYR A 68 14.83 -4.35 -31.17
CA TYR A 68 13.66 -3.71 -30.60
C TYR A 68 13.78 -3.53 -29.09
N VAL A 69 12.90 -2.69 -28.56
CA VAL A 69 12.62 -2.55 -27.14
C VAL A 69 11.17 -2.92 -26.91
N LEU A 70 10.91 -3.77 -25.92
CA LEU A 70 9.57 -4.10 -25.47
C LEU A 70 9.22 -3.24 -24.26
N LEU A 71 8.21 -2.39 -24.39
CA LEU A 71 7.70 -1.64 -23.24
C LEU A 71 6.86 -2.56 -22.32
N PRO A 72 6.68 -2.21 -21.04
CA PRO A 72 5.91 -3.02 -20.11
C PRO A 72 4.50 -3.31 -20.63
N ILE A 73 4.04 -4.53 -20.40
CA ILE A 73 2.71 -4.98 -20.83
C ILE A 73 1.64 -4.19 -20.08
N CYS A 74 0.72 -3.61 -20.84
CA CYS A 74 -0.36 -2.77 -20.35
C CYS A 74 -1.69 -3.53 -20.37
N SER A 75 -2.39 -3.49 -19.23
CA SER A 75 -3.78 -3.90 -19.10
C SER A 75 -4.46 -2.98 -18.09
N VAL A 76 -5.75 -2.74 -18.30
CA VAL A 76 -6.64 -2.05 -17.35
C VAL A 76 -7.73 -2.97 -16.80
N ASP A 77 -7.70 -4.24 -17.20
CA ASP A 77 -8.67 -5.22 -16.73
C ASP A 77 -8.47 -5.51 -15.24
N GLY A 78 -9.53 -5.33 -14.45
CA GLY A 78 -9.50 -5.38 -12.99
C GLY A 78 -8.92 -4.14 -12.30
N ALA A 79 -8.74 -3.02 -13.02
CA ALA A 79 -8.42 -1.75 -12.37
C ALA A 79 -9.56 -1.33 -11.42
N PRO A 80 -9.26 -0.66 -10.29
CA PRO A 80 -10.29 -0.11 -9.42
C PRO A 80 -11.06 1.01 -10.13
N GLU A 81 -12.23 1.37 -9.61
CA GLU A 81 -13.01 2.50 -10.13
C GLU A 81 -12.29 3.83 -9.84
N LEU A 82 -12.04 4.59 -10.92
CA LEU A 82 -11.36 5.89 -10.89
C LEU A 82 -12.25 6.98 -11.47
N LYS A 83 -12.14 8.18 -10.89
CA LYS A 83 -12.70 9.41 -11.45
C LYS A 83 -11.63 10.17 -12.21
N ASP A 84 -12.04 11.16 -12.99
CA ASP A 84 -11.10 12.05 -13.68
C ASP A 84 -10.14 12.72 -12.69
N GLY A 85 -8.84 12.60 -12.98
CA GLY A 85 -7.76 13.11 -12.14
C GLY A 85 -7.27 12.15 -11.05
N ASP A 86 -7.93 11.02 -10.84
CA ASP A 86 -7.44 9.98 -9.92
C ASP A 86 -6.28 9.19 -10.55
N ALA A 87 -5.41 8.64 -9.71
CA ALA A 87 -4.35 7.72 -10.12
C ALA A 87 -4.29 6.51 -9.19
N ALA A 88 -3.93 5.34 -9.73
CA ALA A 88 -3.84 4.11 -8.94
C ALA A 88 -2.57 3.31 -9.20
N LEU A 89 -2.05 2.72 -8.13
CA LEU A 89 -1.17 1.55 -8.16
C LEU A 89 -2.01 0.35 -7.74
N TRP A 90 -2.10 -0.68 -8.58
CA TRP A 90 -3.03 -1.79 -8.36
C TRP A 90 -2.52 -3.10 -8.95
N SER A 91 -3.15 -4.20 -8.56
CA SER A 91 -3.00 -5.53 -9.15
C SER A 91 -4.38 -6.15 -9.31
N LYS A 92 -4.67 -6.78 -10.46
CA LYS A 92 -6.00 -7.30 -10.86
C LYS A 92 -6.70 -8.14 -9.80
N ASP A 93 -5.95 -8.88 -8.99
CA ASP A 93 -6.48 -9.76 -7.93
C ASP A 93 -5.91 -9.39 -6.54
N GLY A 94 -5.23 -8.24 -6.43
CA GLY A 94 -4.51 -7.83 -5.24
C GLY A 94 -5.09 -6.59 -4.59
N GLY A 95 -4.26 -5.90 -3.83
CA GLY A 95 -4.60 -4.59 -3.27
C GLY A 95 -4.40 -3.46 -4.27
N PHE A 96 -4.93 -2.29 -3.90
CA PHE A 96 -4.73 -1.05 -4.63
C PHE A 96 -4.43 0.11 -3.68
N VAL A 97 -3.73 1.11 -4.22
CA VAL A 97 -3.55 2.44 -3.65
C VAL A 97 -4.11 3.43 -4.64
N ILE A 98 -5.07 4.24 -4.23
CA ILE A 98 -5.64 5.29 -5.08
C ILE A 98 -5.29 6.65 -4.48
N VAL A 99 -4.75 7.53 -5.30
CA VAL A 99 -4.61 8.96 -5.00
C VAL A 99 -5.75 9.67 -5.71
N ARG A 100 -6.66 10.24 -4.92
CA ARG A 100 -7.86 10.92 -5.44
C ARG A 100 -7.58 12.39 -5.70
N SER A 101 -8.32 12.96 -6.65
CA SER A 101 -8.25 14.40 -6.97
C SER A 101 -8.66 15.32 -5.81
N ASP A 102 -9.46 14.82 -4.85
CA ASP A 102 -9.83 15.53 -3.62
C ASP A 102 -8.75 15.48 -2.51
N LYS A 103 -7.55 14.98 -2.85
CA LYS A 103 -6.37 14.83 -1.99
C LYS A 103 -6.46 13.68 -0.99
N THR A 104 -7.47 12.81 -1.08
CA THR A 104 -7.50 11.58 -0.27
C THR A 104 -6.60 10.49 -0.87
N VAL A 105 -6.08 9.63 0.01
CA VAL A 105 -5.34 8.42 -0.38
C VAL A 105 -6.04 7.22 0.22
N GLU A 106 -6.48 6.31 -0.63
CA GLU A 106 -7.17 5.08 -0.25
C GLU A 106 -6.21 3.90 -0.30
N LEU A 107 -6.15 3.14 0.78
CA LEU A 107 -5.38 1.90 0.88
C LEU A 107 -6.36 0.74 0.95
N ASN A 108 -6.63 0.13 -0.21
CA ASN A 108 -7.59 -0.96 -0.34
C ASN A 108 -9.02 -0.61 0.14
N GLY A 109 -9.52 0.57 -0.25
CA GLY A 109 -10.87 1.03 0.04
C GLY A 109 -10.97 1.91 1.29
N THR A 110 -12.19 2.07 1.82
CA THR A 110 -12.53 3.01 2.91
C THR A 110 -13.27 2.39 4.10
N ASP A 111 -13.43 1.07 4.12
CA ASP A 111 -14.34 0.36 5.04
C ASP A 111 -13.98 0.52 6.52
N PHE A 112 -12.70 0.75 6.84
CA PHE A 112 -12.18 0.80 8.20
C PHE A 112 -11.77 2.21 8.67
N GLY A 113 -12.16 3.25 7.93
CA GLY A 113 -11.79 4.64 8.23
C GLY A 113 -10.35 5.00 7.86
N GLY A 114 -9.81 6.04 8.49
CA GLY A 114 -8.51 6.63 8.14
C GLY A 114 -7.33 6.13 8.98
N LEU A 115 -6.11 6.39 8.49
CA LEU A 115 -4.88 6.15 9.24
C LEU A 115 -4.83 6.98 10.54
N ILE A 116 -4.22 6.41 11.57
CA ILE A 116 -4.21 6.95 12.94
C ILE A 116 -3.14 8.03 13.08
N LYS A 117 -3.49 9.20 13.64
CA LYS A 117 -2.50 10.19 14.08
C LYS A 117 -1.84 9.73 15.38
N ILE A 118 -0.69 9.07 15.28
CA ILE A 118 -0.04 8.39 16.41
C ILE A 118 0.25 9.31 17.60
N GLU A 119 0.61 10.57 17.36
CA GLU A 119 0.86 11.56 18.41
C GLU A 119 -0.41 11.92 19.18
N GLU A 120 -1.54 12.08 18.49
CA GLU A 120 -2.83 12.33 19.16
C GLU A 120 -3.30 11.08 19.93
N LEU A 121 -3.07 9.88 19.37
CA LEU A 121 -3.37 8.63 20.08
C LEU A 121 -2.55 8.51 21.38
N LYS A 122 -1.23 8.74 21.35
CA LYS A 122 -0.38 8.71 22.56
C LYS A 122 -0.86 9.71 23.62
N LYS A 123 -1.26 10.91 23.20
CA LYS A 123 -1.77 11.95 24.08
C LYS A 123 -3.08 11.52 24.77
N GLU A 124 -4.03 10.95 24.04
CA GLU A 124 -5.28 10.46 24.64
C GLU A 124 -5.04 9.23 25.53
N LEU A 125 -4.12 8.33 25.16
CA LEU A 125 -3.70 7.22 26.01
C LEU A 125 -3.04 7.69 27.31
N ALA A 126 -2.19 8.73 27.27
CA ALA A 126 -1.59 9.31 28.47
C ALA A 126 -2.63 9.90 29.43
N LYS A 127 -3.69 10.54 28.90
CA LYS A 127 -4.84 10.98 29.71
C LYS A 127 -5.56 9.80 30.37
N MET A 128 -5.72 8.69 29.64
CA MET A 128 -6.33 7.48 30.17
C MET A 128 -5.50 6.89 31.32
N THR A 129 -4.18 6.77 31.15
CA THR A 129 -3.25 6.34 32.21
C THR A 129 -3.37 7.24 33.44
N ALA A 130 -3.36 8.57 33.25
CA ALA A 130 -3.48 9.51 34.36
C ALA A 130 -4.81 9.38 35.11
N ARG A 131 -5.91 9.12 34.39
CA ARG A 131 -7.23 8.89 35.00
C ARG A 131 -7.26 7.59 35.82
N ILE A 132 -6.67 6.51 35.29
CA ILE A 132 -6.57 5.22 35.99
C ILE A 132 -5.72 5.37 37.25
N ASP A 133 -4.53 5.97 37.14
CA ASP A 133 -3.64 6.25 38.27
C ASP A 133 -4.35 7.11 39.33
N GLY A 134 -5.12 8.12 38.93
CA GLY A 134 -5.90 8.96 39.82
C GLY A 134 -6.96 8.20 40.61
N ILE A 135 -7.69 7.28 39.97
CA ILE A 135 -8.68 6.42 40.64
C ILE A 135 -8.00 5.47 41.62
N ILE A 136 -6.91 4.80 41.21
CA ILE A 136 -6.14 3.91 42.07
C ILE A 136 -5.62 4.67 43.30
N ASN A 137 -5.11 5.88 43.10
CA ASN A 137 -4.63 6.72 44.18
C ASN A 137 -5.76 7.13 45.13
N ALA A 138 -6.91 7.55 44.60
CA ALA A 138 -8.07 7.93 45.43
C ALA A 138 -8.52 6.78 46.35
N VAL A 139 -8.52 5.53 45.86
CA VAL A 139 -8.80 4.33 46.68
C VAL A 139 -7.71 4.13 47.75
N LYS A 140 -6.43 4.23 47.35
CA LYS A 140 -5.29 4.09 48.27
C LYS A 140 -5.27 5.17 49.38
N THR A 141 -5.73 6.37 49.09
CA THR A 141 -5.72 7.50 50.03
C THR A 141 -7.05 7.75 50.72
N ALA A 142 -8.09 6.96 50.43
CA ALA A 142 -9.40 7.13 51.03
C ALA A 142 -9.31 7.14 52.57
N ALA A 143 -9.93 8.14 53.20
CA ALA A 143 -10.02 8.22 54.65
C ALA A 143 -10.93 7.11 55.18
N VAL A 144 -10.61 6.60 56.37
CA VAL A 144 -11.41 5.61 57.08
C VAL A 144 -11.70 6.15 58.48
N SER A 145 -12.93 5.94 58.95
CA SER A 145 -13.35 6.32 60.30
C SER A 145 -13.39 5.09 61.20
N PRO A 146 -13.25 5.25 62.52
CA PRO A 146 -13.44 4.13 63.44
C PRO A 146 -14.83 3.49 63.25
N GLN A 147 -14.86 2.15 63.20
CA GLN A 147 -16.09 1.33 63.17
C GLN A 147 -16.97 1.43 61.90
N ASP A 148 -16.47 2.03 60.80
CA ASP A 148 -17.22 2.14 59.53
C ASP A 148 -17.05 0.93 58.59
N GLY A 149 -16.21 -0.04 58.94
CA GLY A 149 -15.84 -1.19 58.09
C GLY A 149 -14.94 -0.85 56.89
N GLY A 150 -14.66 0.44 56.67
CA GLY A 150 -13.92 0.97 55.53
C GLY A 150 -12.44 0.58 55.53
N ALA A 151 -11.84 0.35 56.70
CA ALA A 151 -10.46 -0.14 56.80
C ALA A 151 -10.27 -1.52 56.15
N THR A 152 -11.13 -2.48 56.49
CA THR A 152 -11.09 -3.83 55.90
C THR A 152 -11.41 -3.80 54.41
N PHE A 153 -12.41 -3.02 54.01
CA PHE A 153 -12.80 -2.86 52.61
C PHE A 153 -11.65 -2.27 51.77
N LYS A 154 -11.04 -1.18 52.25
CA LYS A 154 -9.90 -0.51 51.60
C LYS A 154 -8.70 -1.45 51.45
N SER A 155 -8.33 -2.18 52.51
CA SER A 155 -7.20 -3.13 52.46
C SER A 155 -7.40 -4.22 51.40
N SER A 156 -8.61 -4.80 51.31
CA SER A 156 -8.92 -5.81 50.29
C SER A 156 -8.85 -5.25 48.87
N MET A 157 -9.30 -4.00 48.66
CA MET A 157 -9.17 -3.33 47.36
C MET A 157 -7.72 -3.04 47.00
N ILE A 158 -6.90 -2.53 47.94
CA ILE A 158 -5.49 -2.25 47.71
C ILE A 158 -4.75 -3.53 47.35
N ALA A 159 -4.95 -4.61 48.10
CA ALA A 159 -4.34 -5.91 47.81
C ALA A 159 -4.65 -6.39 46.39
N SER A 160 -5.86 -6.14 45.90
CA SER A 160 -6.26 -6.46 44.53
C SER A 160 -5.58 -5.54 43.50
N LEU A 161 -5.56 -4.22 43.75
CA LEU A 161 -4.97 -3.23 42.85
C LEU A 161 -3.45 -3.36 42.72
N GLU A 162 -2.75 -3.81 43.77
CA GLU A 162 -1.30 -4.04 43.75
C GLU A 162 -0.89 -5.21 42.85
N THR A 163 -1.82 -6.10 42.49
CA THR A 163 -1.56 -7.15 41.49
C THR A 163 -1.49 -6.62 40.05
N LEU A 164 -1.96 -5.40 39.79
CA LEU A 164 -1.94 -4.74 38.48
C LEU A 164 -0.57 -4.12 38.18
N VAL A 165 0.47 -4.96 38.09
CA VAL A 165 1.88 -4.51 37.95
C VAL A 165 2.28 -4.11 36.53
N ASN A 166 1.52 -4.53 35.53
CA ASN A 166 1.83 -4.28 34.12
C ASN A 166 1.27 -2.93 33.67
N LYS A 167 2.00 -1.86 33.98
CA LYS A 167 1.68 -0.52 33.50
C LYS A 167 1.83 -0.43 31.98
N GLU A 168 0.97 0.35 31.34
CA GLU A 168 0.99 0.49 29.89
C GLU A 168 2.30 1.13 29.40
N ASN A 169 2.85 0.63 28.29
CA ASN A 169 4.04 1.18 27.65
C ASN A 169 3.76 1.47 26.18
N PHE A 170 3.70 2.76 25.82
CA PHE A 170 3.41 3.23 24.46
C PHE A 170 4.66 3.62 23.66
N SER A 171 5.87 3.25 24.11
CA SER A 171 7.11 3.65 23.42
C SER A 171 7.31 2.97 22.06
N GLN A 172 6.64 1.84 21.82
CA GLN A 172 6.82 1.01 20.62
C GLN A 172 5.60 1.00 19.68
N ILE A 173 4.56 1.79 19.96
CA ILE A 173 3.35 1.81 19.11
C ILE A 173 3.54 2.55 17.78
N GLU A 174 4.67 3.24 17.60
CA GLU A 174 5.00 3.98 16.39
C GLU A 174 6.18 3.35 15.63
N ASN A 175 5.99 3.07 14.35
CA ASN A 175 7.08 2.71 13.45
C ASN A 175 7.69 3.97 12.82
N LYS A 176 8.90 4.35 13.24
CA LYS A 176 9.57 5.56 12.74
C LYS A 176 10.04 5.50 11.28
N LYS A 177 10.02 4.31 10.65
CA LYS A 177 10.43 4.10 9.25
C LYS A 177 9.27 4.22 8.27
N VAL A 178 8.02 4.14 8.73
CA VAL A 178 6.82 4.26 7.90
C VAL A 178 6.03 5.46 8.39
N GLN A 179 5.93 6.49 7.55
CA GLN A 179 5.35 7.78 7.92
C GLN A 179 4.15 8.10 7.03
N HIS A 180 3.16 8.81 7.58
CA HIS A 180 2.04 9.40 6.84
C HIS A 180 1.73 10.80 7.41
N GLY A 181 1.18 11.69 6.57
CA GLY A 181 1.04 13.12 6.88
C GLY A 181 -0.36 13.68 6.60
N GLN A 182 -0.48 15.02 6.58
CA GLN A 182 -1.76 15.70 6.37
C GLN A 182 -2.17 15.89 4.90
N GLY A 183 -1.23 15.72 3.96
CA GLY A 183 -1.48 15.95 2.53
C GLY A 183 -1.55 17.43 2.15
#